data_AF-A0A7C9BZA6-F1
#
_entry.id   AF-A0A7C9BZA6-F1
#
_cell.length_a   1.000
_cell.length_b   1.000
_cell.length_c   1.000
_cell.angle_alpha   90.00
_cell.angle_beta   90.00
_cell.angle_gamma   90.00
#
_symmetry.space_group_name_H-M   'P 1'
#
loop_
_entity.id
_entity.type
_entity.pdbx_description
1 polymer ?
#
loop_
_entity_poly.entity_id
_entity_poly.type
_entity_poly.pdbx_seq_one_letter_code
_entity_poly.pdbx_strand_id
1 'polypeptide(L)'
;MFDKTRAQLKDDRYANSDYGPMWQHFSALVLQQEKTAAPMSVVLEAVRHALESARPRIRYPLDKGWHIGRWMPDRALDKVLFKMLGVNAK
;
A
#
# COMPACT_ATOMS: atom_id res chain seq x y z
N MET A 1 9.06 -9.08 -0.32
CA MET A 1 7.72 -9.54 0.13
C MET A 1 7.82 -10.92 0.77
N PHE A 2 6.85 -11.34 1.59
CA PHE A 2 6.82 -12.71 2.13
C PHE A 2 6.31 -13.71 1.08
N ASP A 3 6.84 -14.94 1.10
CA ASP A 3 6.48 -15.98 0.11
C ASP A 3 4.99 -16.36 0.15
N LYS A 4 4.40 -16.38 1.35
CA LYS A 4 2.95 -16.62 1.51
C LYS A 4 2.11 -15.61 0.72
N THR A 5 2.54 -14.36 0.68
CA THR A 5 1.80 -13.30 -0.02
C THR A 5 1.97 -13.44 -1.53
N ARG A 6 3.17 -13.81 -2.00
CA ARG A 6 3.41 -14.10 -3.42
C ARG A 6 2.57 -15.27 -3.93
N ALA A 7 2.37 -16.31 -3.11
CA ALA A 7 1.46 -17.41 -3.44
C ALA A 7 0.00 -16.95 -3.53
N GLN A 8 -0.46 -16.11 -2.59
CA GLN A 8 -1.83 -15.60 -2.56
C GLN A 8 -2.16 -14.60 -3.68
N LEU A 9 -1.18 -13.90 -4.26
CA LEU A 9 -1.44 -13.00 -5.38
C LEU A 9 -1.79 -13.73 -6.69
N LYS A 10 -1.46 -15.02 -6.79
CA LYS A 10 -1.80 -15.90 -7.92
C LYS A 10 -3.14 -16.61 -7.75
N ASP A 11 -3.88 -16.22 -6.72
CA ASP A 11 -5.11 -16.87 -6.33
C ASP A 11 -6.29 -16.35 -7.15
N ASP A 12 -6.96 -17.27 -7.85
CA ASP A 12 -8.08 -16.99 -8.75
C ASP A 12 -9.44 -17.04 -8.04
N ARG A 13 -9.47 -16.99 -6.70
CA ARG A 13 -10.71 -16.97 -5.90
C ARG A 13 -11.78 -15.97 -6.38
N TYR A 14 -11.37 -14.85 -6.99
CA TYR A 14 -12.28 -13.81 -7.48
C TYR A 14 -12.55 -13.87 -8.98
N ALA A 15 -12.00 -14.86 -9.72
CA ALA A 15 -12.06 -14.90 -11.19
C ALA A 15 -13.50 -14.88 -11.74
N ASN A 16 -14.44 -15.50 -11.02
CA ASN A 16 -15.86 -15.57 -11.41
C ASN A 16 -16.74 -14.55 -10.67
N SER A 17 -16.16 -13.45 -10.18
CA SER A 17 -16.89 -12.39 -9.49
C SER A 17 -16.65 -11.04 -10.14
N ASP A 18 -17.52 -10.08 -9.85
CA ASP A 18 -17.35 -8.68 -10.28
C ASP A 18 -16.03 -8.06 -9.76
N TYR A 19 -15.42 -8.66 -8.73
CA TYR A 19 -14.13 -8.26 -8.18
C TYR A 19 -12.93 -8.78 -8.97
N GLY A 20 -13.11 -9.73 -9.89
CA GLY A 20 -12.03 -10.38 -10.63
C GLY A 20 -11.08 -9.38 -11.32
N PRO A 21 -11.60 -8.43 -12.12
CA PRO A 21 -10.77 -7.42 -12.78
C PRO A 21 -10.01 -6.52 -11.79
N MET A 22 -10.66 -6.14 -10.69
CA MET A 22 -10.05 -5.32 -9.63
C MET A 22 -8.92 -6.08 -8.94
N TRP A 23 -9.12 -7.36 -8.65
CA TRP A 23 -8.13 -8.22 -8.01
C TRP A 23 -6.90 -8.41 -8.89
N GLN A 24 -7.09 -8.63 -10.19
CA GLN A 24 -5.98 -8.73 -11.15
C GLN A 24 -5.16 -7.43 -11.19
N HIS A 25 -5.84 -6.28 -11.22
CA HIS A 25 -5.16 -4.98 -11.25
C HIS A 25 -4.41 -4.71 -9.94
N PHE A 26 -5.03 -5.00 -8.80
CA PHE A 26 -4.40 -4.91 -7.48
C PHE A 26 -3.15 -5.80 -7.39
N SER A 27 -3.25 -7.08 -7.78
CA SER A 27 -2.12 -8.01 -7.76
C SER A 27 -0.96 -7.52 -8.61
N ALA A 28 -1.23 -6.97 -9.81
CA ALA A 28 -0.22 -6.38 -10.67
C ALA A 28 0.47 -5.16 -10.02
N LEU A 29 -0.32 -4.26 -9.41
CA LEU A 29 0.22 -3.09 -8.70
C LEU A 29 1.10 -3.48 -7.51
N VAL A 30 0.70 -4.49 -6.73
CA VAL A 30 1.50 -4.97 -5.59
C VAL A 30 2.83 -5.56 -6.04
N LEU A 31 2.85 -6.36 -7.12
CA LEU A 31 4.09 -6.90 -7.69
C LEU A 31 5.00 -5.80 -8.22
N GLN A 32 4.44 -4.73 -8.78
CA GLN A 32 5.22 -3.57 -9.22
C GLN A 32 5.81 -2.80 -8.03
N GLN A 33 5.01 -2.57 -6.98
CA GLN A 33 5.45 -1.86 -5.77
C GLN A 33 6.51 -2.63 -4.99
N GLU A 34 6.53 -3.97 -5.05
CA GLU A 34 7.60 -4.77 -4.43
C GLU A 34 8.99 -4.32 -4.92
N LYS A 35 9.13 -3.98 -6.21
CA LYS A 35 10.41 -3.56 -6.81
C LYS A 35 10.94 -2.25 -6.23
N THR A 36 10.05 -1.40 -5.75
CA THR A 36 10.37 -0.07 -5.20
C THR A 36 10.11 0.00 -3.70
N ALA A 37 9.88 -1.14 -3.04
CA ALA A 37 9.60 -1.18 -1.61
C ALA A 37 10.79 -0.66 -0.80
N ALA A 38 10.49 0.00 0.33
CA ALA A 38 11.52 0.46 1.24
C ALA A 38 12.33 -0.72 1.80
N PRO A 39 13.65 -0.56 2.00
CA PRO A 39 14.47 -1.57 2.66
C PRO A 39 13.94 -1.90 4.06
N MET A 40 14.08 -3.16 4.47
CA MET A 40 13.63 -3.62 5.79
C MET A 40 14.25 -2.81 6.94
N SER A 41 15.51 -2.40 6.80
CA SER A 41 16.22 -1.57 7.78
C SER A 41 15.52 -0.25 8.06
N VAL A 42 15.01 0.43 7.03
CA VAL A 42 14.28 1.71 7.16
C VAL A 42 13.00 1.50 7.97
N VAL A 43 12.29 0.40 7.70
CA VAL A 43 11.06 0.06 8.43
C VAL A 43 11.37 -0.26 9.89
N LEU A 44 12.41 -1.05 10.16
CA LEU A 44 12.81 -1.39 11.53
C LEU A 44 13.26 -0.17 12.33
N GLU A 45 14.00 0.75 11.70
CA GLU A 45 14.41 2.00 12.33
C GLU A 45 13.20 2.88 12.69
N ALA A 46 12.24 3.00 11.77
CA ALA A 46 11.01 3.74 12.03
C ALA A 46 10.18 3.14 13.17
N VAL A 47 10.06 1.80 13.22
CA VAL A 47 9.36 1.10 14.31
C VAL A 47 10.09 1.30 15.63
N ARG A 48 11.42 1.13 15.65
CA ARG A 48 12.23 1.37 16.84
C ARG A 48 12.04 2.80 17.35
N HIS A 49 12.19 3.78 16.47
CA HIS A 49 11.98 5.19 16.81
C HIS A 49 10.56 5.44 17.34
N ALA A 50 9.54 4.78 16.78
CA ALA A 50 8.18 4.89 17.26
C ALA A 50 7.99 4.36 18.68
N LEU A 51 8.65 3.26 19.03
CA LEU A 51 8.58 2.65 20.35
C LEU A 51 9.38 3.43 21.40
N GLU A 52 10.52 4.02 21.02
CA GLU A 52 11.41 4.76 21.91
C GLU A 52 11.04 6.25 22.07
N SER A 53 10.15 6.78 21.20
CA SER A 53 9.76 8.19 21.23
C SER A 53 8.91 8.52 22.45
N ALA A 54 9.28 9.58 23.17
CA ALA A 54 8.47 10.14 24.26
C ALA A 54 7.08 10.66 23.80
N ARG A 55 6.91 10.91 22.50
CA ARG A 55 5.65 11.35 21.87
C ARG A 55 5.45 10.62 20.55
N PRO A 56 5.00 9.36 20.57
CA PRO A 56 4.85 8.57 19.36
C PRO A 56 3.77 9.15 18.45
N ARG A 57 4.01 9.13 17.13
CA ARG A 57 3.04 9.54 16.11
C ARG A 57 2.34 8.31 15.53
N ILE A 58 1.09 8.50 15.09
CA ILE A 58 0.31 7.44 14.44
C ILE A 58 0.92 7.07 13.07
N ARG A 59 1.61 8.01 12.40
CA ARG A 59 2.21 7.79 11.08
C ARG A 59 3.64 8.34 11.03
N TYR A 60 4.57 7.52 10.54
CA TYR A 60 5.96 7.89 10.28
C TYR A 60 6.23 7.91 8.77
N PRO A 61 7.03 8.86 8.27
CA PRO A 61 7.41 8.91 6.87
C PRO A 61 8.34 7.75 6.52
N LEU A 62 7.81 6.75 5.81
CA LEU A 62 8.59 5.59 5.34
C LEU A 62 9.03 5.73 3.88
N ASP A 63 8.37 6.58 3.11
CA ASP A 63 8.71 6.89 1.72
C ASP A 63 8.59 8.39 1.44
N LYS A 64 9.10 8.80 0.28
CA LYS A 64 9.01 10.20 -0.18
C LYS A 64 7.57 10.61 -0.51
N GLY A 65 6.70 9.65 -0.84
CA GLY A 65 5.28 9.86 -1.15
C GLY A 65 4.46 10.28 0.07
N TRP A 66 4.90 9.92 1.28
CA TRP A 66 4.28 10.33 2.53
C TRP A 66 4.21 11.84 2.68
N HIS A 67 5.25 12.55 2.22
CA HIS A 67 5.25 14.00 2.22
C HIS A 67 4.16 14.56 1.31
N ILE A 68 3.85 13.91 0.19
CA ILE A 68 2.77 14.30 -0.71
C ILE A 68 1.42 14.10 -0.01
N GLY A 69 1.23 12.96 0.65
CA GLY A 69 0.01 12.67 1.42
C GLY A 69 -0.24 13.64 2.58
N ARG A 70 0.82 14.26 3.14
CA ARG A 70 0.67 15.26 4.20
C ARG A 70 0.02 16.57 3.74
N TRP A 71 0.11 16.90 2.45
CA TRP A 71 -0.47 18.11 1.87
C TRP A 71 -1.79 17.88 1.14
N MET A 72 -2.19 16.62 0.96
CA MET A 72 -3.40 16.26 0.23
C MET A 72 -4.54 15.95 1.22
N PRO A 73 -5.76 16.47 0.99
CA PRO A 73 -6.93 16.05 1.75
C PRO A 73 -7.18 14.55 1.56
N ASP A 74 -7.45 13.81 2.65
CA ASP A 74 -7.63 12.35 2.64
C ASP A 74 -8.60 11.88 1.54
N ARG A 75 -9.73 12.58 1.35
CA ARG A 75 -10.74 12.24 0.33
C ARG A 75 -10.21 12.33 -1.10
N ALA A 76 -9.26 13.21 -1.37
CA ALA A 76 -8.65 13.35 -2.70
C ALA A 76 -7.69 12.20 -2.96
N LEU A 77 -6.90 11.82 -1.94
CA LEU A 77 -6.00 10.67 -1.99
C LEU A 77 -6.77 9.37 -2.19
N ASP A 78 -7.88 9.19 -1.47
CA ASP A 78 -8.76 8.03 -1.62
C ASP A 78 -9.35 7.95 -3.04
N LYS A 79 -9.82 9.08 -3.61
CA LYS A 79 -10.31 9.10 -5.00
C LYS A 79 -9.24 8.71 -6.01
N VAL A 80 -8.00 9.16 -5.81
CA VAL A 80 -6.88 8.77 -6.68
C VAL A 80 -6.58 7.29 -6.53
N LEU A 81 -6.51 6.78 -5.30
CA LEU A 81 -6.29 5.36 -5.03
C LEU A 81 -7.39 4.49 -5.64
N PHE A 82 -8.66 4.84 -5.47
CA PHE A 82 -9.78 4.12 -6.07
C PHE A 82 -9.69 4.12 -7.59
N LYS A 83 -9.38 5.27 -8.20
CA LYS A 83 -9.16 5.35 -9.65
C LYS A 83 -8.01 4.47 -10.11
N MET A 84 -6.89 4.45 -9.38
CA MET A 84 -5.75 3.56 -9.65
C MET A 84 -6.10 2.09 -9.46
N LEU A 85 -7.09 1.75 -8.63
CA LEU A 85 -7.57 0.38 -8.44
C LEU A 85 -8.69 0.00 -9.43
N GLY A 86 -9.05 0.89 -10.36
CA GLY A 86 -10.14 0.68 -11.30
C GLY A 86 -11.54 0.80 -10.67
N VAL A 87 -11.63 1.32 -9.44
CA VAL A 87 -12.87 1.59 -8.74
C VAL A 87 -13.30 3.02 -9.04
N ASN A 88 -14.30 3.19 -9.91
CA ASN A 88 -14.96 4.49 -10.08
C ASN A 88 -15.91 4.72 -8.90
N ALA A 89 -15.44 5.39 -7.86
CA ALA A 89 -16.31 5.97 -6.85
C ALA A 89 -17.17 7.06 -7.52
N LYS A 90 -18.47 6.80 -7.67
CA LYS A 90 -19.48 7.80 -8.08
C LYS A 90 -19.55 8.93 -7.07
#